data_AF-A0A8J3MPM1-F1
#
_entry.id   AF-A0A8J3MPM1-F1
#
_cell.length_a   1.000
_cell.length_b   1.000
_cell.length_c   1.000
_cell.angle_alpha   90.00
_cell.angle_beta   90.00
_cell.angle_gamma   90.00
#
_symmetry.space_group_name_H-M   'P 1'
#
loop_
_entity.id
_entity.type
_entity.pdbx_description
1 polymer ?
#
loop_
_entity_poly.entity_id
_entity_poly.type
_entity_poly.pdbx_seq_one_letter_code
_entity_poly.pdbx_strand_id
1 'polypeptide(L)'
;MPGELERMLTFLTKGLTETAALWPDVEQGYAWVHRAAHLLSNDNKLSATQVCQTYETLLAEMEQAPTSSELLATMLSTFRKVTASYWPGLFHCYDHVDLPRTNNDLEQYFGSARYHERRATGRKQASPGVVIRGAVRVVASVASRQHPFSGPELYPTDLTRWHTLRSELNHRHEARRMQYRFRKSPEQYLAALEEKLSKERLPP
;
A
#
# COMPACT_ATOMS: atom_id res chain seq x y z
N MET A 1 -26.76 -8.02 -38.04
CA MET A 1 -25.40 -8.24 -37.51
C MET A 1 -25.37 -9.64 -36.88
N PRO A 2 -24.21 -10.20 -36.48
CA PRO A 2 -24.20 -11.35 -35.58
C PRO A 2 -24.99 -11.04 -34.30
N GLY A 3 -25.84 -11.96 -33.83
CA GLY A 3 -26.75 -11.70 -32.69
C GLY A 3 -26.06 -11.32 -31.38
N GLU A 4 -24.81 -11.75 -31.18
CA GLU A 4 -23.97 -11.38 -30.03
C GLU A 4 -23.60 -9.89 -30.04
N LEU A 5 -23.33 -9.33 -31.23
CA LEU A 5 -23.03 -7.90 -31.40
C LEU A 5 -24.28 -7.05 -31.19
N GLU A 6 -25.46 -7.52 -31.61
CA GLU A 6 -26.74 -6.83 -31.36
C GLU A 6 -27.07 -6.78 -29.86
N ARG A 7 -26.80 -7.89 -29.15
CA ARG A 7 -26.98 -7.95 -27.70
C ARG A 7 -26.01 -7.04 -26.95
N MET A 8 -24.73 -7.00 -27.37
CA MET A 8 -23.74 -6.07 -26.82
C MET A 8 -24.15 -4.62 -27.04
N LEU A 9 -24.56 -4.28 -28.27
CA LEU A 9 -24.99 -2.92 -28.62
C LEU A 9 -26.23 -2.50 -27.83
N THR A 10 -27.17 -3.42 -27.59
CA THR A 10 -28.33 -3.18 -26.73
C THR A 10 -27.93 -2.83 -25.29
N PHE A 11 -26.99 -3.59 -24.70
CA PHE A 11 -26.51 -3.29 -23.35
C PHE A 11 -25.73 -1.98 -23.26
N LEU A 12 -24.89 -1.69 -24.25
CA LEU A 12 -24.15 -0.42 -24.32
C LEU A 12 -25.09 0.77 -24.44
N THR A 13 -26.04 0.72 -25.38
CA THR A 13 -27.02 1.80 -25.58
C THR A 13 -27.86 2.03 -24.32
N LYS A 14 -28.30 0.95 -23.67
CA LYS A 14 -29.04 1.05 -22.40
C LYS A 14 -28.19 1.75 -21.32
N GLY A 15 -26.96 1.30 -21.10
CA GLY A 15 -26.06 1.89 -20.10
C GLY A 15 -25.73 3.35 -20.39
N LEU A 16 -25.44 3.69 -21.65
CA LEU A 16 -25.18 5.07 -22.06
C LEU A 16 -26.41 5.96 -21.86
N THR A 17 -27.61 5.47 -22.18
CA THR A 17 -28.86 6.22 -21.98
C THR A 17 -29.14 6.45 -20.50
N GLU A 18 -28.99 5.42 -19.67
CA GLU A 18 -29.24 5.51 -18.22
C GLU A 18 -28.23 6.42 -17.51
N THR A 19 -27.01 6.55 -18.04
CA THR A 19 -25.95 7.37 -17.45
C THR A 19 -25.77 8.72 -18.14
N ALA A 20 -26.52 9.02 -19.20
CA ALA A 20 -26.37 10.21 -20.05
C ALA A 20 -26.23 11.52 -19.25
N ALA A 21 -27.05 11.68 -18.20
CA ALA A 21 -27.06 12.88 -17.37
C ALA A 21 -25.79 13.08 -16.52
N LEU A 22 -24.99 12.03 -16.28
CA LEU A 22 -23.76 12.09 -15.49
C LEU A 22 -22.54 12.50 -16.34
N TRP A 23 -22.59 12.24 -17.66
CA TRP A 23 -21.42 12.40 -18.53
C TRP A 23 -20.85 13.82 -18.58
N PRO A 24 -21.65 14.91 -18.67
CA PRO A 24 -21.08 16.26 -18.72
C PRO A 24 -20.19 16.59 -17.52
N ASP A 25 -20.65 16.24 -16.32
CA ASP A 25 -19.88 16.47 -15.09
C ASP A 25 -18.65 15.57 -15.00
N VAL A 26 -18.78 14.30 -15.44
CA VAL A 26 -17.66 13.35 -15.49
C VAL A 26 -16.59 13.80 -16.48
N GLU A 27 -16.97 14.27 -17.67
CA GLU A 27 -16.04 14.77 -18.69
C GLU A 27 -15.29 16.01 -18.18
N GLN A 28 -16.01 16.96 -17.57
CA GLN A 28 -15.40 18.16 -17.02
C GLN A 28 -14.47 17.84 -15.84
N GLY A 29 -14.90 16.97 -14.92
CA GLY A 29 -14.07 16.49 -13.81
C GLY A 29 -12.83 15.72 -14.30
N TYR A 30 -13.00 14.87 -15.31
CA TYR A 30 -11.91 14.11 -15.91
C TYR A 30 -10.87 15.02 -16.54
N ALA A 31 -11.26 16.09 -17.23
CA ALA A 31 -10.32 17.03 -17.84
C ALA A 31 -9.34 17.62 -16.80
N TRP A 32 -9.85 17.96 -15.61
CA TRP A 32 -9.00 18.43 -14.50
C TRP A 32 -8.04 17.37 -13.99
N VAL A 33 -8.55 16.17 -13.70
CA VAL A 33 -7.72 15.05 -13.21
C VAL A 33 -6.67 14.64 -14.24
N HIS A 34 -7.03 14.65 -15.52
CA HIS A 34 -6.14 14.36 -16.63
C HIS A 34 -5.01 15.39 -16.73
N ARG A 35 -5.33 16.69 -16.66
CA ARG A 35 -4.33 17.76 -16.64
C ARG A 35 -3.41 17.65 -15.41
N ALA A 36 -3.97 17.37 -14.24
CA ALA A 36 -3.20 17.15 -13.02
C ALA A 36 -2.21 15.97 -13.17
N ALA A 37 -2.68 14.84 -13.71
CA ALA A 37 -1.85 13.67 -13.96
C ALA A 37 -0.71 13.98 -14.93
N HIS A 38 -0.97 14.73 -16.00
CA HIS A 38 0.07 15.17 -16.94
C HIS A 38 1.13 16.07 -16.31
N LEU A 39 0.72 17.04 -15.47
CA LEU A 39 1.67 17.88 -14.74
C LEU A 39 2.57 17.02 -13.83
N LEU A 40 1.98 16.04 -13.15
CA LEU A 40 2.73 15.12 -12.29
C LEU A 40 3.54 14.07 -13.05
N SER A 41 3.25 13.78 -14.33
CA SER A 41 4.14 12.96 -15.17
C SER A 41 5.50 13.63 -15.34
N ASN A 42 5.52 14.98 -15.34
CA ASN A 42 6.73 15.79 -15.44
C ASN A 42 7.66 15.35 -16.60
N ASP A 43 7.07 15.13 -17.79
CA ASP A 43 7.80 14.65 -18.98
C ASP A 43 8.93 15.61 -19.40
N ASN A 44 8.78 16.90 -19.06
CA ASN A 44 9.76 17.96 -19.28
C ASN A 44 10.90 18.01 -18.24
N LYS A 45 10.89 17.12 -17.24
CA LYS A 45 11.92 17.02 -16.17
C LYS A 45 12.19 18.34 -15.45
N LEU A 46 11.13 19.06 -15.10
CA LEU A 46 11.18 20.27 -14.29
C LEU A 46 11.59 19.93 -12.84
N SER A 47 12.11 20.92 -12.11
CA SER A 47 12.42 20.77 -10.68
C SER A 47 11.15 20.63 -9.84
N ALA A 48 11.26 20.08 -8.63
CA ALA A 48 10.12 19.95 -7.73
C ALA A 48 9.40 21.28 -7.49
N THR A 49 10.16 22.37 -7.32
CA THR A 49 9.61 23.72 -7.12
C THR A 49 8.77 24.20 -8.31
N GLN A 50 9.24 23.96 -9.54
CA GLN A 50 8.52 24.36 -10.75
C GLN A 50 7.23 23.55 -10.94
N VAL A 51 7.29 22.23 -10.70
CA VAL A 51 6.10 21.37 -10.76
C VAL A 51 5.10 21.81 -9.68
N CYS A 52 5.57 22.09 -8.47
CA CYS A 52 4.76 22.59 -7.36
C CYS A 52 4.00 23.87 -7.75
N GLN A 53 4.70 24.90 -8.22
CA GLN A 53 4.09 26.17 -8.65
C GLN A 53 3.07 26.00 -9.77
N THR A 54 3.39 25.14 -10.76
CA THR A 54 2.47 24.85 -11.87
C THR A 54 1.21 24.13 -11.36
N TYR A 55 1.37 23.25 -10.39
CA TYR A 55 0.27 22.51 -9.77
C TYR A 55 -0.58 23.41 -8.85
N GLU A 56 0.02 24.34 -8.11
CA GLU A 56 -0.71 25.38 -7.37
C GLU A 56 -1.59 26.22 -8.31
N THR A 57 -1.04 26.61 -9.46
CA THR A 57 -1.79 27.33 -10.49
C THR A 57 -3.00 26.52 -10.98
N LEU A 58 -2.81 25.22 -11.23
CA LEU A 58 -3.92 24.32 -11.58
C LEU A 58 -5.01 24.29 -10.50
N LEU A 59 -4.63 24.19 -9.22
CA LEU A 59 -5.59 24.14 -8.12
C LEU A 59 -6.36 25.46 -7.97
N ALA A 60 -5.71 26.60 -8.21
CA ALA A 60 -6.36 27.91 -8.22
C ALA A 60 -7.34 28.04 -9.40
N GLU A 61 -6.96 27.59 -10.60
CA GLU A 61 -7.85 27.53 -11.75
C GLU A 61 -9.06 26.63 -11.48
N MET A 62 -8.86 25.46 -10.85
CA MET A 62 -9.93 24.55 -10.45
C MET A 62 -10.91 25.19 -9.46
N GLU A 63 -10.41 26.01 -8.54
CA GLU A 63 -11.23 26.71 -7.54
C GLU A 63 -12.07 27.83 -8.16
N GLN A 64 -11.53 28.53 -9.16
CA GLN A 64 -12.23 29.61 -9.86
C GLN A 64 -13.14 29.11 -10.98
N ALA A 65 -13.00 27.85 -11.40
CA ALA A 65 -13.78 27.27 -12.46
C ALA A 65 -15.27 27.21 -12.08
N PRO A 66 -16.18 27.69 -12.96
CA PRO A 66 -17.61 27.59 -12.71
C PRO A 66 -18.03 26.12 -12.68
N THR A 67 -18.69 25.71 -11.60
CA THR A 67 -19.29 24.38 -11.46
C THR A 67 -20.73 24.43 -11.94
N SER A 68 -21.05 23.63 -12.97
CA SER A 68 -22.41 23.46 -13.52
C SER A 68 -23.36 22.72 -12.58
N SER A 69 -22.84 21.91 -11.67
CA SER A 69 -23.63 21.06 -10.78
C SER A 69 -22.98 20.87 -9.40
N GLU A 70 -23.79 20.43 -8.43
CA GLU A 70 -23.33 20.03 -7.09
C GLU A 70 -22.42 18.79 -7.13
N LEU A 71 -22.66 17.87 -8.07
CA LEU A 71 -21.83 16.69 -8.27
C LEU A 71 -20.41 17.10 -8.65
N LEU A 72 -20.26 17.98 -9.64
CA LEU A 72 -18.96 18.48 -10.07
C LEU A 72 -18.25 19.24 -8.94
N ALA A 73 -18.97 20.11 -8.23
CA ALA A 73 -18.42 20.82 -7.06
C ALA A 73 -17.89 19.85 -5.98
N THR A 74 -18.62 18.75 -5.74
CA THR A 74 -18.21 17.69 -4.82
C THR A 74 -16.98 16.93 -5.31
N MET A 75 -16.90 16.63 -6.61
CA MET A 75 -15.73 15.97 -7.20
C MET A 75 -14.47 16.86 -7.07
N LEU A 76 -14.56 18.13 -7.44
CA LEU A 76 -13.43 19.07 -7.37
C LEU A 76 -12.98 19.33 -5.93
N SER A 77 -13.92 19.51 -4.99
CA SER A 77 -13.58 19.68 -3.57
C SER A 77 -12.92 18.44 -2.97
N THR A 78 -13.41 17.24 -3.32
CA THR A 78 -12.79 15.97 -2.90
C THR A 78 -11.37 15.86 -3.46
N PHE A 79 -11.18 16.17 -4.76
CA PHE A 79 -9.86 16.14 -5.38
C PHE A 79 -8.87 17.10 -4.70
N ARG A 80 -9.29 18.35 -4.44
CA ARG A 80 -8.48 19.35 -3.74
C ARG A 80 -8.11 18.90 -2.32
N LYS A 81 -9.09 18.36 -1.58
CA LYS A 81 -8.87 17.82 -0.22
C LYS A 81 -7.84 16.69 -0.22
N VAL A 82 -7.98 15.73 -1.13
CA VAL A 82 -7.03 14.61 -1.26
C VAL A 82 -5.65 15.14 -1.62
N THR A 83 -5.56 16.03 -2.61
CA THR A 83 -4.29 16.66 -3.01
C THR A 83 -3.61 17.35 -1.82
N ALA A 84 -4.35 18.14 -1.03
CA ALA A 84 -3.82 18.81 0.14
C ALA A 84 -3.24 17.82 1.18
N SER A 85 -3.88 16.65 1.37
CA SER A 85 -3.36 15.63 2.29
C SER A 85 -2.04 15.01 1.84
N TYR A 86 -1.80 14.94 0.53
CA TYR A 86 -0.55 14.40 -0.04
C TYR A 86 0.51 15.48 -0.30
N TRP A 87 0.14 16.76 -0.21
CA TRP A 87 0.98 17.91 -0.56
C TRP A 87 2.42 17.84 -0.03
N PRO A 88 2.65 17.53 1.27
CA PRO A 88 4.01 17.53 1.82
C PRO A 88 4.94 16.53 1.12
N GLY A 89 4.40 15.44 0.57
CA GLY A 89 5.18 14.37 -0.05
C GLY A 89 5.12 14.33 -1.58
N LEU A 90 4.24 15.13 -2.21
CA LEU A 90 3.83 14.94 -3.60
C LEU A 90 4.97 15.17 -4.61
N PHE A 91 5.88 16.12 -4.33
CA PHE A 91 6.89 16.58 -5.28
C PHE A 91 8.32 16.07 -4.99
N HIS A 92 8.54 15.36 -3.88
CA HIS A 92 9.89 14.94 -3.47
C HIS A 92 10.59 14.01 -4.47
N CYS A 93 9.84 13.24 -5.26
CA CYS A 93 10.40 12.32 -6.25
C CYS A 93 11.12 13.04 -7.40
N TYR A 94 10.92 14.36 -7.59
CA TYR A 94 11.60 15.11 -8.65
C TYR A 94 13.01 15.56 -8.26
N ASP A 95 13.29 15.69 -6.96
CA ASP A 95 14.60 16.13 -6.45
C ASP A 95 15.55 14.94 -6.14
N HIS A 96 15.02 13.72 -6.10
CA HIS A 96 15.75 12.51 -5.73
C HIS A 96 15.67 11.45 -6.82
N VAL A 97 16.78 11.18 -7.50
CA VAL A 97 16.87 10.22 -8.62
C VAL A 97 16.44 8.80 -8.20
N ASP A 98 16.72 8.41 -6.96
CA ASP A 98 16.42 7.07 -6.45
C ASP A 98 15.00 6.93 -5.88
N LEU A 99 14.23 8.02 -5.82
CA LEU A 99 12.86 7.97 -5.30
C LEU A 99 11.88 7.85 -6.48
N PRO A 100 11.23 6.69 -6.66
CA PRO A 100 10.30 6.51 -7.77
C PRO A 100 9.08 7.41 -7.62
N ARG A 101 8.58 7.90 -8.76
CA ARG A 101 7.40 8.75 -8.85
C ARG A 101 6.12 8.07 -8.37
N THR A 102 5.99 6.77 -8.59
CA THR A 102 4.81 5.99 -8.21
C THR A 102 5.22 4.84 -7.30
N ASN A 103 4.27 4.40 -6.47
CA ASN A 103 4.42 3.23 -5.61
C ASN A 103 4.01 1.93 -6.32
N ASN A 104 3.72 1.95 -7.63
CA ASN A 104 3.17 0.81 -8.37
C ASN A 104 4.06 -0.44 -8.22
N ASP A 105 5.38 -0.26 -8.28
CA ASP A 105 6.34 -1.35 -8.10
C ASP A 105 6.26 -1.94 -6.69
N LEU A 106 6.01 -1.11 -5.66
CA LEU A 106 5.76 -1.57 -4.29
C LEU A 106 4.43 -2.32 -4.18
N GLU A 107 3.38 -1.86 -4.85
CA GLU A 107 2.09 -2.56 -4.85
C GLU A 107 2.18 -3.92 -5.54
N GLN A 108 2.85 -3.97 -6.70
CA GLN A 108 3.15 -5.22 -7.41
C GLN A 108 4.00 -6.15 -6.54
N TYR A 109 4.99 -5.60 -5.83
CA TYR A 109 5.83 -6.32 -4.88
C TYR A 109 5.02 -6.97 -3.76
N PHE A 110 4.16 -6.20 -3.08
CA PHE A 110 3.27 -6.75 -2.04
C PHE A 110 2.22 -7.71 -2.60
N GLY A 111 1.76 -7.50 -3.83
CA GLY A 111 0.90 -8.42 -4.57
C GLY A 111 1.55 -9.78 -4.78
N SER A 112 2.79 -9.80 -5.26
CA SER A 112 3.56 -11.03 -5.49
C SER A 112 3.84 -11.78 -4.19
N ALA A 113 4.27 -11.08 -3.14
CA ALA A 113 4.49 -11.70 -1.83
C ALA A 113 3.21 -12.37 -1.30
N ARG A 114 2.06 -11.69 -1.38
CA ARG A 114 0.76 -12.26 -0.98
C ARG A 114 0.35 -13.45 -1.82
N TYR A 115 0.60 -13.41 -3.14
CA TYR A 115 0.31 -14.52 -4.05
C TYR A 115 1.09 -15.79 -3.66
N HIS A 116 2.40 -15.66 -3.42
CA HIS A 116 3.23 -16.79 -3.02
C HIS A 116 2.86 -17.33 -1.65
N GLU A 117 2.57 -16.45 -0.69
CA GLU A 117 2.06 -16.85 0.62
C GLU A 117 0.76 -17.66 0.50
N ARG A 118 -0.17 -17.23 -0.36
CA ARG A 118 -1.40 -17.98 -0.63
C ARG A 118 -1.09 -19.34 -1.26
N ARG A 119 -0.17 -19.45 -2.21
CA ARG A 119 0.20 -20.75 -2.82
C ARG A 119 0.82 -21.69 -1.80
N ALA A 120 1.66 -21.18 -0.90
CA ALA A 120 2.34 -22.00 0.09
C ALA A 120 1.43 -22.42 1.25
N THR A 121 0.50 -21.56 1.68
CA THR A 121 -0.32 -21.81 2.88
C THR A 121 -1.81 -22.02 2.63
N GLY A 122 -2.30 -21.81 1.41
CA GLY A 122 -3.72 -21.85 1.04
C GLY A 122 -4.58 -20.70 1.58
N ARG A 123 -3.98 -19.66 2.19
CA ARG A 123 -4.74 -18.61 2.91
C ARG A 123 -4.89 -17.34 2.06
N LYS A 124 -6.10 -16.79 2.02
CA LYS A 124 -6.43 -15.53 1.32
C LYS A 124 -5.96 -14.27 2.04
N GLN A 125 -5.97 -14.29 3.38
CA GLN A 125 -5.49 -13.19 4.20
C GLN A 125 -4.03 -13.39 4.60
N ALA A 126 -3.41 -12.33 5.13
CA ALA A 126 -2.03 -12.35 5.61
C ALA A 126 -1.79 -13.61 6.47
N SER A 127 -0.84 -14.45 6.03
CA SER A 127 -0.54 -15.66 6.77
C SER A 127 0.01 -15.28 8.15
N PRO A 128 -0.29 -16.03 9.23
CA PRO A 128 0.27 -15.76 10.55
C PRO A 128 1.81 -15.67 10.52
N GLY A 129 2.46 -16.35 9.58
CA GLY A 129 3.91 -16.26 9.46
C GLY A 129 4.41 -14.91 8.93
N VAL A 130 3.63 -14.10 8.20
CA VAL A 130 4.00 -12.71 7.87
C VAL A 130 3.90 -11.83 9.11
N VAL A 131 2.87 -12.02 9.94
CA VAL A 131 2.72 -11.32 11.22
C VAL A 131 3.84 -11.68 12.20
N ILE A 132 4.20 -12.97 12.27
CA ILE A 132 5.20 -13.50 13.19
C ILE A 132 6.62 -13.12 12.72
N ARG A 133 6.95 -13.34 11.44
CA ARG A 133 8.30 -13.08 10.91
C ARG A 133 8.51 -11.63 10.43
N GLY A 134 7.46 -10.82 10.43
CA GLY A 134 7.51 -9.39 10.11
C GLY A 134 7.98 -9.06 8.69
N ALA A 135 8.47 -7.83 8.53
CA ALA A 135 8.98 -7.27 7.27
C ALA A 135 10.10 -8.11 6.64
N VAL A 136 10.91 -8.81 7.44
CA VAL A 136 12.01 -9.66 6.96
C VAL A 136 11.53 -10.77 6.04
N ARG A 137 10.32 -11.31 6.26
CA ARG A 137 9.76 -12.34 5.39
C ARG A 137 9.46 -11.81 3.99
N VAL A 138 8.96 -10.58 3.91
CA VAL A 138 8.62 -9.93 2.66
C VAL A 138 9.90 -9.57 1.89
N VAL A 139 10.88 -8.98 2.56
CA VAL A 139 12.22 -8.71 1.99
C VAL A 139 12.88 -9.99 1.49
N ALA A 140 12.96 -11.03 2.32
CA ALA A 140 13.57 -12.30 1.94
C ALA A 140 12.87 -12.96 0.74
N SER A 141 11.52 -12.92 0.71
CA SER A 141 10.74 -13.51 -0.39
C SER A 141 11.02 -12.88 -1.74
N VAL A 142 11.40 -11.60 -1.77
CA VAL A 142 11.71 -10.89 -3.02
C VAL A 142 13.18 -10.97 -3.35
N ALA A 143 14.05 -10.78 -2.36
CA ALA A 143 15.49 -10.96 -2.55
C ALA A 143 15.77 -12.34 -3.18
N SER A 144 15.15 -13.41 -2.67
CA SER A 144 15.35 -14.77 -3.20
C SER A 144 14.78 -15.01 -4.60
N ARG A 145 13.92 -14.11 -5.12
CA ARG A 145 13.43 -14.16 -6.50
C ARG A 145 14.32 -13.40 -7.46
N GLN A 146 14.91 -12.30 -6.99
CA GLN A 146 15.84 -11.49 -7.78
C GLN A 146 17.21 -12.15 -7.87
N HIS A 147 17.63 -12.85 -6.80
CA HIS A 147 18.92 -13.49 -6.71
C HIS A 147 18.82 -14.85 -6.02
N PRO A 148 19.26 -15.95 -6.67
CA PRO A 148 19.41 -17.22 -5.99
C PRO A 148 20.64 -17.16 -5.07
N PHE A 149 20.40 -17.02 -3.77
CA PHE A 149 21.48 -16.99 -2.78
C PHE A 149 22.11 -18.37 -2.57
N SER A 150 23.43 -18.42 -2.66
CA SER A 150 24.26 -19.53 -2.20
C SER A 150 24.43 -19.52 -0.68
N GLY A 151 24.80 -20.66 -0.10
CA GLY A 151 25.06 -20.77 1.35
C GLY A 151 26.04 -19.72 1.88
N PRO A 152 27.19 -19.48 1.22
CA PRO A 152 28.14 -18.45 1.64
C PRO A 152 27.58 -17.03 1.67
N GLU A 153 26.68 -16.68 0.75
CA GLU A 153 26.06 -15.33 0.69
C GLU A 153 25.05 -15.10 1.82
N LEU A 154 24.60 -16.16 2.49
CA LEU A 154 23.70 -16.06 3.64
C LEU A 154 24.43 -15.88 4.97
N TYR A 155 25.77 -15.93 4.98
CA TYR A 155 26.53 -15.67 6.20
C TYR A 155 26.41 -14.19 6.60
N PRO A 156 26.06 -13.90 7.87
CA PRO A 156 26.00 -12.52 8.34
C PRO A 156 27.40 -11.89 8.30
N THR A 157 27.53 -10.77 7.60
CA THR A 157 28.76 -9.97 7.58
C THR A 157 28.91 -9.07 8.80
N ASP A 158 27.79 -8.70 9.43
CA ASP A 158 27.70 -7.94 10.67
C ASP A 158 26.89 -8.72 11.71
N LEU A 159 27.59 -9.34 12.65
CA LEU A 159 26.99 -10.15 13.71
C LEU A 159 26.19 -9.32 14.71
N THR A 160 26.61 -8.08 14.96
CA THR A 160 25.93 -7.19 15.91
C THR A 160 24.56 -6.81 15.35
N ARG A 161 24.51 -6.34 14.10
CA ARG A 161 23.25 -6.02 13.42
C ARG A 161 22.36 -7.26 13.27
N TRP A 162 22.96 -8.42 12.99
CA TRP A 162 22.22 -9.68 12.94
C TRP A 162 21.57 -10.04 14.28
N HIS A 163 22.31 -9.93 15.39
CA HIS A 163 21.76 -10.17 16.74
C HIS A 163 20.62 -9.20 17.07
N THR A 164 20.77 -7.91 16.77
CA THR A 164 19.71 -6.91 16.99
C THR A 164 18.44 -7.28 16.24
N LEU A 165 18.55 -7.56 14.93
CA LEU A 165 17.40 -7.96 14.11
C LEU A 165 16.75 -9.26 14.63
N ARG A 166 17.56 -10.22 15.08
CA ARG A 166 17.05 -11.48 15.66
C ARG A 166 16.33 -11.24 16.98
N SER A 167 16.81 -10.33 17.82
CA SER A 167 16.15 -9.95 19.07
C SER A 167 14.76 -9.34 18.82
N GLU A 168 14.67 -8.40 17.88
CA GLU A 168 13.40 -7.77 17.48
C GLU A 168 12.39 -8.79 16.96
N LEU A 169 12.82 -9.73 16.11
CA LEU A 169 11.96 -10.81 15.61
C LEU A 169 11.56 -11.78 16.72
N ASN A 170 12.46 -12.07 17.67
CA ASN A 170 12.18 -12.96 18.79
C ASN A 170 11.06 -12.45 19.67
N HIS A 171 10.95 -11.13 19.87
CA HIS A 171 9.82 -10.53 20.58
C HIS A 171 8.47 -10.88 19.92
N ARG A 172 8.39 -10.76 18.58
CA ARG A 172 7.17 -11.12 17.81
C ARG A 172 6.88 -12.62 17.83
N HIS A 173 7.93 -13.45 17.86
CA HIS A 173 7.80 -14.90 17.95
C HIS A 173 7.33 -15.36 19.34
N GLU A 174 7.63 -14.61 20.41
CA GLU A 174 7.33 -15.03 21.78
C GLU A 174 5.81 -15.17 22.00
N ALA A 175 5.00 -14.24 21.51
CA ALA A 175 3.55 -14.36 21.60
C ALA A 175 3.03 -15.67 20.99
N ARG A 176 3.61 -16.12 19.87
CA ARG A 176 3.24 -17.40 19.27
C ARG A 176 3.76 -18.60 20.06
N ARG A 177 4.98 -18.52 20.60
CA ARG A 177 5.53 -19.56 21.48
C ARG A 177 4.69 -19.73 22.73
N MET A 178 4.24 -18.63 23.34
CA MET A 178 3.34 -18.62 24.50
C MET A 178 2.00 -19.29 24.18
N GLN A 179 1.37 -18.95 23.06
CA GLN A 179 0.15 -19.64 22.60
C GLN A 179 0.37 -21.14 22.36
N TYR A 180 1.53 -21.54 21.82
CA TYR A 180 1.84 -22.95 21.61
C TYR A 180 2.07 -23.69 22.94
N ARG A 181 2.82 -23.10 23.86
CA ARG A 181 3.03 -23.62 25.22
C ARG A 181 1.69 -23.81 25.94
N PHE A 182 0.82 -22.83 25.89
CA PHE A 182 -0.54 -22.93 26.43
C PHE A 182 -1.34 -24.07 25.79
N ARG A 183 -1.39 -24.15 24.45
CA ARG A 183 -2.12 -25.24 23.76
C ARG A 183 -1.56 -26.63 24.06
N LYS A 184 -0.25 -26.75 24.33
CA LYS A 184 0.40 -28.02 24.64
C LYS A 184 0.00 -28.51 26.03
N SER A 185 -0.05 -27.62 27.02
CA SER A 185 -0.36 -27.97 28.41
C SER A 185 -0.97 -26.76 29.14
N PRO A 186 -2.30 -26.53 29.02
CA PRO A 186 -2.94 -25.33 29.56
C PRO A 186 -2.77 -25.18 31.07
N GLU A 187 -2.98 -26.25 31.83
CA GLU A 187 -2.92 -26.24 33.29
C GLU A 187 -1.51 -25.89 33.81
N GLN A 188 -0.48 -26.57 33.30
CA GLN A 188 0.92 -26.28 33.66
C GLN A 188 1.33 -24.86 33.28
N TYR A 189 0.84 -24.36 32.15
CA TYR A 189 1.13 -23.01 31.69
C TYR A 189 0.49 -21.95 32.60
N LEU A 190 -0.75 -22.15 33.03
CA LEU A 190 -1.44 -21.25 33.95
C LEU A 190 -0.79 -21.28 35.34
N ALA A 191 -0.49 -22.47 35.88
CA ALA A 191 0.21 -22.60 37.16
C ALA A 191 1.57 -21.88 37.17
N ALA A 192 2.34 -21.99 36.08
CA ALA A 192 3.61 -21.28 35.95
C ALA A 192 3.45 -19.75 35.86
N LEU A 193 2.34 -19.25 35.30
CA LEU A 193 2.04 -17.82 35.28
C LEU A 193 1.63 -17.32 36.68
N GLU A 194 0.81 -18.09 37.40
CA GLU A 194 0.39 -17.77 38.77
C GLU A 194 1.58 -17.75 39.73
N GLU A 195 2.52 -18.69 39.58
CA GLU A 195 3.75 -18.72 40.37
C GLU A 195 4.64 -17.50 40.09
N LYS A 196 4.81 -17.12 38.82
CA LYS A 196 5.57 -15.90 38.46
C LYS A 196 4.93 -14.64 39.03
N LEU A 197 3.62 -14.49 38.91
CA LEU A 197 2.88 -13.34 39.43
C LEU A 197 3.01 -13.25 40.96
N SER A 198 3.00 -14.39 41.64
CA SER A 198 3.19 -14.47 43.09
C SER A 198 4.62 -14.07 43.50
N LYS A 199 5.63 -14.46 42.71
CA LYS A 199 7.04 -14.07 42.93
C LYS A 199 7.32 -12.59 42.64
N GLU A 200 6.70 -12.01 41.62
CA GLU A 200 6.85 -10.58 41.29
C GLU A 200 6.17 -9.64 42.32
N ARG A 201 5.21 -10.16 43.09
CA ARG A 201 4.53 -9.41 44.17
C ARG A 201 5.29 -9.38 45.49
N LEU A 202 6.38 -10.14 45.62
CA LEU A 202 7.24 -10.10 46.80
C LEU A 202 8.29 -9.00 46.62
N PRO A 203 8.58 -8.18 47.67
CA PRO A 203 9.69 -7.24 47.61
C PRO A 203 11.03 -7.99 47.43
N PRO A 204 12.06 -7.34 46.86
CA PRO A 204 13.35 -7.97 46.56
C PRO A 204 14.08 -8.51 47.80
#